data_AF-A0A7V9N0N6-F1
#
_entry.id   AF-A0A7V9N0N6-F1
#
_cell.length_a   1.000
_cell.length_b   1.000
_cell.length_c   1.000
_cell.angle_alpha   90.00
_cell.angle_beta   90.00
_cell.angle_gamma   90.00
#
_symmetry.space_group_name_H-M   'P 1'
#
loop_
_entity.id
_entity.type
_entity.pdbx_description
1 polymer ?
#
loop_
_entity_poly.entity_id
_entity_poly.type
_entity_poly.pdbx_seq_one_letter_code
_entity_poly.pdbx_strand_id
1 'polypeptide(L)'
;MIPWIHLDTATVPGGGGALKLMRRGDEFAIVAGGGTLMNSRASGSEEALATLTCDRLKGRRNCSLLIGGYGMGFTLRAVLGAVGPDADIVVSEIVPEIIDWARGPMAHFTASCLADPRVTLRIGDVAREIEEGGYDAILLDVDNGPDGLSRDLNDGLY
;
A
#
# COMPACT_ATOMS: atom_id res chain seq x y z
N MET A 1 -7.37 15.10 25.75
CA MET A 1 -6.60 14.18 24.88
C MET A 1 -7.60 13.29 24.15
N ILE A 2 -7.60 13.25 22.82
CA ILE A 2 -8.52 12.37 22.08
C ILE A 2 -7.95 10.93 22.20
N PRO A 3 -8.74 9.94 22.67
CA PRO A 3 -8.25 8.57 22.82
C PRO A 3 -8.16 7.86 21.47
N TRP A 4 -7.34 6.81 21.41
CA TRP A 4 -7.36 5.85 20.32
C TRP A 4 -8.60 4.95 20.44
N ILE A 5 -9.30 4.76 19.33
CA ILE A 5 -10.47 3.90 19.20
C ILE A 5 -10.11 2.79 18.22
N HIS A 6 -10.34 1.54 18.64
CA HIS A 6 -10.24 0.39 17.75
C HIS A 6 -11.45 0.36 16.83
N LEU A 7 -11.22 0.33 15.51
CA LEU A 7 -12.28 0.30 14.52
C LEU A 7 -12.52 -1.12 13.99
N ASP A 8 -11.45 -1.85 13.68
CA ASP A 8 -11.57 -3.17 13.07
C ASP A 8 -10.26 -3.99 13.17
N THR A 9 -10.35 -5.30 12.97
CA THR A 9 -9.22 -6.24 12.97
C THR A 9 -9.22 -7.10 11.71
N ALA A 10 -8.06 -7.22 11.08
CA ALA A 10 -7.80 -8.13 9.96
C ALA A 10 -6.79 -9.21 10.35
N THR A 11 -6.81 -10.33 9.64
CA THR A 11 -5.81 -11.39 9.80
C THR A 11 -4.92 -11.44 8.57
N VAL A 12 -3.61 -11.36 8.77
CA VAL A 12 -2.66 -11.50 7.66
C VAL A 12 -2.69 -12.96 7.19
N PRO A 13 -2.96 -13.23 5.90
CA PRO A 13 -2.92 -14.58 5.37
C PRO A 13 -1.58 -15.28 5.65
N GLY A 14 -1.60 -16.61 5.76
CA GLY A 14 -0.36 -17.38 5.97
C GLY A 14 0.33 -17.17 7.32
N GLY A 15 -0.41 -16.76 8.35
CA GLY A 15 0.10 -16.76 9.74
C GLY A 15 0.83 -15.48 10.18
N GLY A 16 0.73 -14.38 9.43
CA GLY A 16 1.40 -13.11 9.77
C GLY A 16 0.79 -12.32 10.95
N GLY A 17 -0.09 -12.94 11.74
CA GLY A 17 -0.75 -12.32 12.88
C GLY A 17 -1.94 -11.42 12.52
N ALA A 18 -2.37 -10.63 13.50
CA ALA A 18 -3.52 -9.72 13.35
C ALA A 18 -3.06 -8.28 13.14
N LEU A 19 -3.74 -7.59 12.22
CA LEU A 19 -3.65 -6.14 12.01
C LEU A 19 -4.86 -5.48 12.64
N LYS A 20 -4.68 -4.35 13.32
CA LYS A 20 -5.77 -3.57 13.91
C LYS A 20 -5.80 -2.17 13.33
N LEU A 21 -6.98 -1.75 12.85
CA LEU A 21 -7.22 -0.36 12.50
C LEU A 21 -7.60 0.43 13.75
N MET A 22 -6.82 1.47 14.02
CA MET A 22 -7.02 2.39 15.14
C MET A 22 -7.28 3.79 14.60
N ARG A 23 -8.15 4.56 15.26
CA ARG A 23 -8.45 5.96 14.92
C ARG A 23 -8.33 6.88 16.13
N ARG A 24 -7.82 8.09 15.93
CA ARG A 24 -7.78 9.16 16.92
C ARG A 24 -8.05 10.51 16.26
N GLY A 25 -9.24 11.08 16.46
CA GLY A 25 -9.66 12.26 15.70
C GLY A 25 -9.74 11.91 14.22
N ASP A 26 -8.92 12.56 13.38
CA ASP A 26 -8.82 12.29 11.95
C ASP A 26 -7.56 11.46 11.59
N GLU A 27 -6.84 10.97 12.59
CA GLU A 27 -5.66 10.13 12.40
C GLU A 27 -6.02 8.65 12.40
N PHE A 28 -5.37 7.88 11.52
CA PHE A 28 -5.44 6.43 11.47
C PHE A 28 -4.08 5.80 11.75
N ALA A 29 -4.10 4.62 12.36
CA ALA A 29 -2.94 3.77 12.53
C ALA A 29 -3.31 2.31 12.27
N ILE A 30 -2.44 1.58 11.59
CA ILE A 30 -2.48 0.12 11.53
C ILE A 30 -1.46 -0.40 12.54
N VAL A 31 -1.92 -1.29 13.42
CA VAL A 31 -1.12 -1.83 14.54
C VAL A 31 -0.97 -3.33 14.36
N ALA A 32 0.26 -3.84 14.53
CA ALA A 32 0.61 -5.25 14.44
C ALA A 32 1.55 -5.61 15.60
N GLY A 33 1.43 -6.81 16.17
CA GLY A 33 2.36 -7.29 17.21
C GLY A 33 2.49 -6.40 18.48
N GLY A 34 1.55 -5.48 18.71
CA GLY A 34 1.61 -4.51 19.82
C GLY A 34 2.32 -3.19 19.49
N GLY A 35 2.86 -3.04 18.28
CA GLY A 35 3.48 -1.81 17.77
C GLY A 35 2.68 -1.18 16.62
N THR A 36 2.89 0.13 16.39
CA THR A 36 2.34 0.79 15.20
C THR A 36 3.15 0.38 13.98
N LEU A 37 2.49 -0.22 13.00
CA LEU A 37 3.06 -0.58 11.71
C LEU A 37 3.23 0.68 10.86
N MET A 38 2.13 1.41 10.68
CA MET A 38 2.07 2.63 9.88
C MET A 38 0.95 3.55 10.39
N ASN A 39 1.07 4.85 10.11
CA ASN A 39 0.05 5.83 10.47
C ASN A 39 -0.19 6.83 9.33
N SER A 40 -1.33 7.52 9.40
CA SER A 40 -1.77 8.46 8.37
C SER A 40 -0.98 9.79 8.33
N ARG A 41 0.12 9.93 9.08
CA ARG A 41 0.94 11.16 9.16
C ARG A 41 2.37 11.00 8.61
N ALA A 42 2.87 9.77 8.48
CA ALA A 42 4.20 9.50 7.97
C ALA A 42 4.09 8.88 6.57
N SER A 43 4.59 9.61 5.56
CA SER A 43 4.50 9.23 4.13
C SER A 43 5.78 9.48 3.34
N GLY A 44 6.85 9.95 4.01
CA GLY A 44 8.04 10.48 3.33
C GLY A 44 8.80 9.42 2.53
N SER A 45 8.87 8.18 3.04
CA SER A 45 9.48 7.04 2.35
C SER A 45 8.68 6.65 1.10
N GLU A 46 7.36 6.60 1.24
CA GLU A 46 6.40 6.21 0.22
C GLU A 46 6.36 7.23 -0.92
N GLU A 47 6.34 8.52 -0.57
CA GLU A 47 6.43 9.61 -1.54
C GLU A 47 7.80 9.62 -2.25
N ALA A 48 8.89 9.37 -1.54
CA ALA A 48 10.22 9.27 -2.14
C ALA A 48 10.33 8.06 -3.09
N LEU A 49 9.83 6.89 -2.69
CA LEU A 49 9.80 5.67 -3.50
C LEU A 49 9.04 5.93 -4.82
N ALA A 50 7.86 6.52 -4.74
CA ALA A 50 7.06 6.87 -5.90
C ALA A 50 7.76 7.92 -6.79
N THR A 51 8.25 9.01 -6.20
CA THR A 51 8.86 10.12 -6.95
C THR A 51 10.12 9.69 -7.68
N LEU A 52 11.04 9.00 -6.99
CA LEU A 52 12.30 8.52 -7.58
C LEU A 52 12.07 7.50 -8.69
N THR A 53 10.98 6.72 -8.60
CA THR A 53 10.60 5.76 -9.63
C THR A 53 10.02 6.49 -10.85
N CYS A 54 9.03 7.36 -10.64
CA CYS A 54 8.36 8.09 -11.72
C CYS A 54 9.32 9.05 -12.46
N ASP A 55 10.30 9.63 -11.75
CA ASP A 55 11.35 10.45 -12.36
C ASP A 55 12.17 9.70 -13.41
N ARG A 56 12.42 8.40 -13.20
CA ARG A 56 13.11 7.53 -14.17
C ARG A 56 12.24 7.15 -15.37
N LEU A 57 10.92 7.25 -15.23
CA LEU A 57 9.95 6.95 -16.28
C LEU A 57 9.49 8.19 -17.05
N LYS A 58 10.01 9.39 -16.72
CA LYS A 58 9.65 10.65 -17.39
C LYS A 58 9.82 10.54 -18.91
N GLY A 59 8.78 10.94 -19.63
CA GLY A 59 8.76 10.94 -21.10
C GLY A 59 8.34 9.61 -21.74
N ARG A 60 8.15 8.54 -20.95
CA ARG A 60 7.48 7.33 -21.43
C ARG A 60 5.97 7.53 -21.46
N ARG A 61 5.35 6.90 -22.44
CA ARG A 61 3.89 6.83 -22.61
C ARG A 61 3.43 5.42 -22.27
N ASN A 62 2.19 5.28 -21.83
CA ASN A 62 1.60 3.99 -21.47
C ASN A 62 2.43 3.19 -20.45
N CYS A 63 2.93 3.85 -19.41
CA CYS A 63 3.73 3.18 -18.38
C CYS A 63 2.87 2.19 -17.59
N SER A 64 3.35 0.97 -17.45
CA SER A 64 2.76 -0.06 -16.60
C SER A 64 3.52 -0.14 -15.28
N LEU A 65 2.86 0.09 -14.14
CA LEU A 65 3.49 0.05 -12.81
C LEU A 65 2.80 -0.97 -11.91
N LEU A 66 3.60 -1.70 -11.14
CA LEU A 66 3.12 -2.55 -10.04
C LEU A 66 3.47 -1.91 -8.71
N ILE A 67 2.50 -1.83 -7.81
CA ILE A 67 2.68 -1.45 -6.41
C ILE A 67 2.34 -2.67 -5.55
N GLY A 68 3.33 -3.17 -4.82
CA GLY A 68 3.15 -4.21 -3.82
C GLY A 68 2.78 -3.60 -2.48
N GLY A 69 1.62 -3.99 -1.94
CA GLY A 69 1.04 -3.42 -0.72
C GLY A 69 0.24 -2.16 -0.98
N TYR A 70 -0.97 -2.08 -0.41
CA TYR A 70 -1.73 -0.83 -0.38
C TYR A 70 -1.39 0.01 0.86
N GLY A 71 -1.35 -0.63 2.03
CA GLY A 71 -1.11 0.03 3.31
C GLY A 71 -2.08 1.20 3.57
N MET A 72 -1.55 2.43 3.59
CA MET A 72 -2.32 3.68 3.76
C MET A 72 -2.58 4.41 2.42
N GLY A 73 -2.18 3.80 1.29
CA GLY A 73 -2.34 4.35 -0.05
C GLY A 73 -1.41 5.51 -0.39
N PHE A 74 -0.36 5.75 0.40
CA PHE A 74 0.59 6.85 0.16
C PHE A 74 1.34 6.67 -1.15
N THR A 75 1.96 5.50 -1.34
CA THR A 75 2.71 5.16 -2.56
C THR A 75 1.81 5.29 -3.80
N LEU A 76 0.59 4.72 -3.75
CA LEU A 76 -0.38 4.85 -4.83
C LEU A 76 -0.73 6.32 -5.15
N ARG A 77 -1.08 7.13 -4.14
CA ARG A 77 -1.44 8.54 -4.37
C ARG A 77 -0.27 9.34 -4.96
N ALA A 78 0.95 9.08 -4.49
CA ALA A 78 2.14 9.74 -5.01
C ALA A 78 2.41 9.33 -6.47
N VAL A 79 2.29 8.04 -6.82
CA VAL A 79 2.39 7.57 -8.22
C VAL A 79 1.33 8.24 -9.09
N LEU A 80 0.06 8.23 -8.68
CA LEU A 80 -1.06 8.82 -9.43
C LEU A 80 -0.86 10.32 -9.72
N GLY A 81 -0.20 11.05 -8.82
CA GLY A 81 0.13 12.46 -8.99
C GLY A 81 1.35 12.73 -9.89
N ALA A 82 2.22 11.73 -10.08
CA ALA A 82 3.46 11.86 -10.85
C ALA A 82 3.35 11.33 -12.28
N VAL A 83 2.45 10.38 -12.55
CA VAL A 83 2.29 9.75 -13.88
C VAL A 83 1.16 10.38 -14.70
N GLY A 84 1.24 10.18 -16.02
CA GLY A 84 0.24 10.65 -16.98
C GLY A 84 -1.12 9.94 -16.89
N PRO A 85 -2.13 10.43 -17.63
CA PRO A 85 -3.46 9.82 -17.68
C PRO A 85 -3.50 8.47 -18.41
N ASP A 86 -2.45 8.14 -19.18
CA ASP A 86 -2.28 6.91 -19.95
C ASP A 86 -1.51 5.82 -19.18
N ALA A 87 -1.17 6.04 -17.91
CA ALA A 87 -0.51 5.03 -17.10
C ALA A 87 -1.48 3.94 -16.63
N ASP A 88 -0.99 2.70 -16.58
CA ASP A 88 -1.67 1.55 -16.00
C ASP A 88 -1.00 1.20 -14.67
N ILE A 89 -1.76 1.15 -13.58
CA ILE A 89 -1.23 0.92 -12.23
C ILE A 89 -1.94 -0.29 -11.63
N VAL A 90 -1.18 -1.34 -11.34
CA VAL A 90 -1.65 -2.48 -10.57
C VAL A 90 -1.25 -2.31 -9.12
N VAL A 91 -2.21 -2.47 -8.21
CA VAL A 91 -1.94 -2.55 -6.77
C VAL A 91 -2.26 -3.97 -6.32
N SER A 92 -1.26 -4.64 -5.75
CA SER A 92 -1.42 -5.98 -5.18
C SER A 92 -1.45 -5.89 -3.66
N GLU A 93 -2.58 -6.23 -3.05
CA GLU A 93 -2.76 -6.24 -1.60
C GLU A 93 -3.17 -7.63 -1.13
N ILE A 94 -2.44 -8.16 -0.16
CA ILE A 94 -2.65 -9.52 0.34
C ILE A 94 -3.75 -9.59 1.40
N VAL A 95 -3.97 -8.50 2.14
CA VAL A 95 -4.99 -8.41 3.20
C VAL A 95 -6.22 -7.65 2.68
N PRO A 96 -7.32 -8.33 2.30
CA PRO A 96 -8.48 -7.67 1.69
C PRO A 96 -9.11 -6.60 2.59
N GLU A 97 -9.07 -6.78 3.91
CA GLU A 97 -9.63 -5.83 4.87
C GLU A 97 -8.92 -4.46 4.82
N ILE A 98 -7.63 -4.39 4.43
CA ILE A 98 -6.94 -3.11 4.22
C ILE A 98 -7.67 -2.28 3.16
N ILE A 99 -8.17 -2.93 2.11
CA ILE A 99 -8.94 -2.29 1.04
C ILE A 99 -10.33 -1.89 1.53
N ASP A 100 -10.98 -2.73 2.33
CA ASP A 100 -12.26 -2.39 2.93
C ASP A 100 -12.14 -1.18 3.85
N TRP A 101 -11.05 -1.09 4.61
CA TRP A 101 -10.73 0.07 5.43
C TRP A 101 -10.50 1.32 4.58
N ALA A 102 -9.78 1.17 3.46
CA ALA A 102 -9.53 2.25 2.51
C ALA A 102 -10.80 2.82 1.87
N ARG A 103 -11.78 1.95 1.59
CA ARG A 103 -13.08 2.31 1.00
C ARG A 103 -14.11 2.76 2.03
N GLY A 104 -13.97 2.35 3.29
CA GLY A 104 -14.87 2.67 4.38
C GLY A 104 -14.28 3.74 5.32
N PRO A 105 -13.82 3.35 6.51
CA PRO A 105 -13.39 4.27 7.56
C PRO A 105 -12.33 5.29 7.13
N MET A 106 -11.42 4.93 6.21
CA MET A 106 -10.35 5.79 5.73
C MET A 106 -10.68 6.53 4.43
N ALA A 107 -11.90 6.43 3.88
CA ALA A 107 -12.23 6.96 2.56
C ALA A 107 -11.95 8.47 2.39
N HIS A 108 -12.16 9.25 3.45
CA HIS A 108 -11.87 10.69 3.46
C HIS A 108 -10.37 11.01 3.43
N PHE A 109 -9.53 10.08 3.88
CA PHE A 109 -8.08 10.20 3.91
C PHE A 109 -7.44 9.68 2.61
N THR A 110 -7.97 8.60 2.04
CA THR A 110 -7.40 7.96 0.84
C THR A 110 -7.74 8.68 -0.47
N ALA A 111 -8.52 9.76 -0.41
CA ALA A 111 -8.89 10.62 -1.55
C ALA A 111 -9.48 9.85 -2.74
N SER A 112 -10.19 8.74 -2.47
CA SER A 112 -10.78 7.87 -3.50
C SER A 112 -9.77 7.35 -4.54
N CYS A 113 -8.47 7.25 -4.21
CA CYS A 113 -7.44 6.82 -5.16
C CYS A 113 -7.68 5.44 -5.77
N LEU A 114 -8.40 4.55 -5.06
CA LEU A 114 -8.82 3.24 -5.55
C LEU A 114 -9.93 3.28 -6.61
N ALA A 115 -10.53 4.46 -6.87
CA ALA A 115 -11.54 4.67 -7.90
C ALA A 115 -10.96 5.35 -9.16
N ASP A 116 -9.66 5.68 -9.17
CA ASP A 116 -9.01 6.22 -10.36
C ASP A 116 -9.01 5.16 -11.48
N PRO A 117 -9.44 5.48 -12.71
CA PRO A 117 -9.57 4.51 -13.79
C PRO A 117 -8.24 3.89 -14.22
N ARG A 118 -7.10 4.48 -13.85
CA ARG A 118 -5.76 3.92 -14.07
C ARG A 118 -5.43 2.77 -13.12
N VAL A 119 -6.21 2.58 -12.06
CA VAL A 119 -5.90 1.65 -10.97
C VAL A 119 -6.66 0.35 -11.12
N THR A 120 -5.91 -0.74 -11.24
CA THR A 120 -6.42 -2.11 -11.12
C THR A 120 -5.99 -2.67 -9.77
N LEU A 121 -6.96 -3.05 -8.94
CA LEU A 121 -6.70 -3.70 -7.66
C LEU A 121 -6.68 -5.23 -7.83
N ARG A 122 -5.66 -5.88 -7.29
CA ARG A 122 -5.52 -7.33 -7.19
C ARG A 122 -5.41 -7.73 -5.73
N ILE A 123 -6.28 -8.63 -5.29
CA ILE A 123 -6.19 -9.22 -3.96
C ILE A 123 -5.34 -10.48 -4.07
N GLY A 124 -4.14 -10.46 -3.51
CA GLY A 124 -3.20 -11.55 -3.66
C GLY A 124 -1.79 -11.20 -3.24
N ASP A 125 -0.91 -12.18 -3.40
CA ASP A 125 0.52 -12.00 -3.16
C ASP A 125 1.16 -11.26 -4.35
N VAL A 126 1.92 -10.21 -4.07
CA VAL A 126 2.65 -9.44 -5.09
C VAL A 126 3.64 -10.31 -5.86
N ALA A 127 4.18 -11.37 -5.25
CA ALA A 127 5.10 -12.29 -5.93
C ALA A 127 4.49 -12.86 -7.22
N ARG A 128 3.18 -13.15 -7.23
CA ARG A 128 2.49 -13.65 -8.41
C ARG A 128 2.43 -12.63 -9.54
N GLU A 129 2.20 -11.36 -9.20
CA GLU A 129 2.20 -10.28 -10.18
C GLU A 129 3.60 -10.08 -10.77
N ILE A 130 4.65 -10.17 -9.93
CA ILE A 130 6.04 -10.09 -10.38
C ILE A 130 6.37 -11.23 -11.35
N GLU A 131 5.91 -12.45 -11.06
CA GLU A 131 6.09 -13.63 -11.93
C GLU A 131 5.38 -13.48 -13.29
N GLU A 132 4.18 -12.90 -13.31
CA GLU A 132 3.46 -12.60 -14.57
C GLU A 132 4.21 -11.55 -15.41
N GLY A 133 4.87 -10.59 -14.76
CA GLY A 133 5.72 -9.58 -15.38
C GLY A 133 4.95 -8.55 -16.22
N GLY A 134 5.67 -7.83 -17.09
CA GLY A 134 5.06 -6.81 -17.98
C GLY A 134 4.95 -5.40 -17.39
N TYR A 135 5.70 -5.12 -16.32
CA TYR A 135 5.75 -3.81 -15.67
C TYR A 135 7.02 -3.03 -16.04
N ASP A 136 6.89 -1.73 -16.28
CA ASP A 136 8.01 -0.79 -16.46
C ASP A 136 8.71 -0.47 -15.14
N ALA A 137 7.97 -0.56 -14.02
CA ALA A 137 8.50 -0.40 -12.68
C ALA A 137 7.67 -1.18 -11.65
N ILE A 138 8.35 -1.63 -10.59
CA ILE A 138 7.76 -2.33 -9.46
C ILE A 138 8.17 -1.57 -8.20
N LEU A 139 7.18 -1.10 -7.44
CA LEU A 139 7.35 -0.39 -6.17
C LEU A 139 6.91 -1.33 -5.05
N LEU A 140 7.87 -1.86 -4.29
CA LEU A 140 7.60 -2.77 -3.19
C LEU A 140 7.56 -2.01 -1.87
N ASP A 141 6.36 -1.87 -1.33
CA ASP A 141 6.05 -1.25 -0.04
C ASP A 141 5.40 -2.29 0.88
N VAL A 142 6.01 -3.48 0.91
CA VAL A 142 5.49 -4.68 1.58
C VAL A 142 6.22 -4.99 2.89
N ASP A 143 7.24 -4.21 3.22
CA ASP A 143 8.19 -4.50 4.29
C ASP A 143 8.24 -3.39 5.33
N ASN A 144 8.04 -3.74 6.61
CA ASN A 144 8.32 -2.88 7.76
C ASN A 144 9.48 -3.41 8.61
N GLY A 145 10.57 -3.87 7.96
CA GLY A 145 11.89 -3.93 8.58
C GLY A 145 12.15 -5.03 9.64
N PRO A 146 13.38 -5.05 10.19
CA PRO A 146 14.13 -6.28 10.48
C PRO A 146 13.74 -7.03 11.77
N ASP A 147 12.90 -6.44 12.63
CA ASP A 147 12.62 -6.93 13.98
C ASP A 147 11.14 -7.23 14.23
N GLY A 148 10.42 -7.78 13.25
CA GLY A 148 9.19 -8.52 13.56
C GLY A 148 8.06 -8.57 12.53
N LEU A 149 8.24 -8.06 11.30
CA LEU A 149 7.16 -8.04 10.30
C LEU A 149 7.59 -8.39 8.87
N SER A 150 8.88 -8.65 8.60
CA SER A 150 9.27 -9.37 7.38
C SER A 150 8.79 -10.81 7.50
N ARG A 151 7.97 -11.27 6.56
CA ARG A 151 7.51 -12.66 6.53
C ARG A 151 8.60 -13.50 5.89
N ASP A 152 8.85 -14.72 6.38
CA ASP A 152 9.72 -15.70 5.69
C ASP A 152 9.29 -15.92 4.22
N LEU A 153 7.99 -15.71 3.94
CA LEU A 153 7.44 -15.76 2.58
C LEU A 153 7.90 -14.61 1.67
N ASN A 154 8.41 -13.52 2.23
CA ASN A 154 9.01 -12.41 1.48
C ASN A 154 10.47 -12.71 1.08
N ASP A 155 11.09 -13.80 1.55
CA ASP A 155 12.48 -14.14 1.18
C ASP A 155 12.66 -14.30 -0.33
N GLY A 156 11.62 -14.73 -1.06
CA GLY A 156 11.66 -14.82 -2.52
C GLY A 156 11.60 -13.47 -3.25
N LEU A 157 11.32 -12.37 -2.54
CA LEU A 157 11.26 -11.01 -3.09
C LEU A 157 12.62 -10.28 -3.03
N TYR A 158 13.58 -10.79 -2.25
CA TYR A 158 14.89 -10.17 -1.96
C TYR A 158 16.06 -11.05 -2.43
#